data_AF-A0A660S2Y7-F1
#
_entry.id   AF-A0A660S2Y7-F1
#
_cell.length_a   1.000
_cell.length_b   1.000
_cell.length_c   1.000
_cell.angle_alpha   90.00
_cell.angle_beta   90.00
_cell.angle_gamma   90.00
#
_symmetry.space_group_name_H-M   'P 1'
#
loop_
_entity.id
_entity.type
_entity.pdbx_description
1 polymer ?
#
loop_
_entity_poly.entity_id
_entity_poly.type
_entity_poly.pdbx_seq_one_letter_code
_entity_poly.pdbx_strand_id
1 'polypeptide(L)'
;MRQTINAQLRNLTINLVRLGLAIDQNWPVFKSSERVIRWQNFKNIAFTLKDEPYEKVYEECKKNRDYNFLLLDGAMIQMLYKFDNRDNLIGHILSFYPHYDFARFQDFPDEYEELFYGTKHFTDILEGKAITFPLRFDFSQEHTEFIHPMVHATLGNYRDCRIPISKPVSPYRFISFILRNFYSVKFYNLNLFEEFEDDLTFDDTITENEKGLLHFTYE
;
A
#
# COMPACT_ATOMS: atom_id res chain seq x y z
N MET A 1 -16.30 -11.02 -5.78
CA MET A 1 -15.15 -10.45 -5.04
C MET A 1 -13.87 -10.40 -5.87
N ARG A 2 -13.25 -11.52 -6.29
CA ARG A 2 -12.00 -11.49 -7.10
C ARG A 2 -12.07 -10.58 -8.33
N GLN A 3 -13.14 -10.67 -9.12
CA GLN A 3 -13.29 -9.87 -10.34
C GLN A 3 -13.33 -8.37 -10.03
N THR A 4 -14.08 -7.97 -9.00
CA THR A 4 -14.16 -6.59 -8.50
C THR A 4 -12.80 -6.09 -8.03
N ILE A 5 -12.06 -6.85 -7.20
CA ILE A 5 -10.70 -6.49 -6.77
C ILE A 5 -9.75 -6.31 -7.97
N ASN A 6 -9.81 -7.22 -8.96
CA ASN A 6 -9.02 -7.09 -10.18
C ASN A 6 -9.40 -5.84 -10.99
N ALA A 7 -10.69 -5.51 -11.06
CA ALA A 7 -11.16 -4.31 -11.74
C ALA A 7 -10.69 -3.04 -11.03
N GLN A 8 -10.83 -2.97 -9.70
CA GLN A 8 -10.31 -1.87 -8.89
C GLN A 8 -8.81 -1.68 -9.11
N LEU A 9 -7.98 -2.73 -9.02
CA LEU A 9 -6.53 -2.63 -9.26
C LEU A 9 -6.18 -2.11 -10.67
N ARG A 10 -6.94 -2.52 -11.70
CA ARG A 10 -6.74 -2.03 -13.07
C ARG A 10 -7.11 -0.57 -13.20
N ASN A 11 -8.24 -0.18 -12.61
CA ASN A 11 -8.68 1.21 -12.58
C ASN A 11 -7.69 2.09 -11.81
N LEU A 12 -7.14 1.62 -10.68
CA LEU A 12 -6.06 2.31 -9.98
C LEU A 12 -4.84 2.52 -10.87
N THR A 13 -4.45 1.50 -11.63
CA THR A 13 -3.33 1.62 -12.57
C THR A 13 -3.56 2.71 -13.60
N ILE A 14 -4.78 2.84 -14.13
CA ILE A 14 -5.15 3.89 -15.09
C ILE A 14 -5.21 5.25 -14.40
N ASN A 15 -5.92 5.36 -13.28
CA ASN A 15 -6.21 6.62 -12.61
C ASN A 15 -4.95 7.25 -12.01
N LEU A 16 -4.08 6.49 -11.35
CA LEU A 16 -2.86 7.04 -10.76
C LEU A 16 -1.90 7.58 -11.83
N VAL A 17 -1.84 6.95 -13.00
CA VAL A 17 -1.07 7.46 -14.15
C VAL A 17 -1.74 8.70 -14.73
N ARG A 18 -3.06 8.66 -14.97
CA ARG A 18 -3.83 9.79 -15.53
C ARG A 18 -3.74 11.05 -14.65
N LEU A 19 -3.79 10.88 -13.34
CA LEU A 19 -3.70 11.96 -12.34
C LEU A 19 -2.25 12.42 -12.11
N GLY A 20 -1.27 11.79 -12.75
CA GLY A 20 0.14 12.11 -12.58
C GLY A 20 0.67 11.79 -11.18
N LEU A 21 0.06 10.86 -10.46
CA LEU A 21 0.48 10.46 -9.10
C LEU A 21 1.53 9.35 -9.11
N ALA A 22 1.57 8.53 -10.18
CA ALA A 22 2.54 7.48 -10.38
C ALA A 22 3.47 7.81 -11.56
N ILE A 23 4.77 7.60 -11.37
CA ILE A 23 5.81 7.76 -12.41
C ILE A 23 6.18 6.43 -13.07
N ASP A 24 5.83 5.31 -12.44
CA ASP A 24 5.98 3.98 -13.01
C ASP A 24 4.97 2.99 -12.41
N GLN A 25 4.64 1.94 -13.16
CA GLN A 25 3.59 0.99 -12.82
C GLN A 25 3.83 -0.41 -13.40
N ASN A 26 3.32 -1.43 -12.71
CA ASN A 26 3.20 -2.78 -13.23
C ASN A 26 1.75 -3.25 -13.09
N TRP A 27 1.18 -3.80 -14.17
CA TRP A 27 -0.25 -4.14 -14.19
C TRP A 27 -0.56 -5.32 -13.28
N PRO A 28 -1.77 -5.38 -12.68
CA PRO A 28 -2.23 -6.56 -11.98
C PRO A 28 -2.43 -7.74 -12.94
N VAL A 29 -1.91 -8.90 -12.53
CA VAL A 29 -2.03 -10.20 -13.18
C VAL A 29 -2.62 -11.21 -12.21
N PHE A 30 -3.59 -12.00 -12.70
CA PHE A 30 -4.14 -13.11 -11.94
C PHE A 30 -3.36 -14.39 -12.27
N LYS A 31 -2.68 -14.96 -11.27
CA LYS A 31 -1.96 -16.22 -11.36
C LYS A 31 -2.89 -17.36 -10.93
N SER A 32 -3.53 -18.01 -11.91
CA SER A 32 -4.57 -19.02 -11.66
C SER A 32 -4.11 -20.21 -10.81
N SER A 33 -2.86 -20.67 -10.96
CA SER A 33 -2.30 -21.79 -10.20
C SER A 33 -2.19 -21.52 -8.70
N GLU A 34 -2.01 -20.26 -8.31
CA GLU A 34 -1.88 -19.83 -6.91
C GLU A 34 -3.17 -19.15 -6.41
N ARG A 35 -4.10 -18.86 -7.32
CA ARG A 35 -5.29 -18.02 -7.11
C ARG A 35 -4.95 -16.67 -6.46
N VAL A 36 -3.89 -16.03 -6.96
CA VAL A 36 -3.40 -14.74 -6.47
C VAL A 36 -3.48 -13.68 -7.55
N ILE A 37 -3.95 -12.48 -7.20
CA ILE A 37 -3.72 -11.26 -7.98
C ILE A 37 -2.46 -10.58 -7.41
N ARG A 38 -1.50 -10.30 -8.29
CA ARG A 38 -0.21 -9.66 -8.00
C ARG A 38 0.20 -8.77 -9.17
N TRP A 39 1.30 -8.04 -9.10
CA TRP A 39 1.80 -7.21 -10.21
C TRP A 39 2.65 -7.99 -11.24
N GLN A 40 2.79 -7.44 -12.45
CA GLN A 40 3.76 -7.91 -13.44
C GLN A 40 5.17 -7.82 -12.85
N ASN A 41 6.00 -8.85 -13.03
CA ASN A 41 7.35 -8.97 -12.46
C ASN A 41 7.43 -9.29 -10.96
N PHE A 42 6.36 -9.81 -10.35
CA PHE A 42 6.40 -10.28 -8.97
C PHE A 42 7.57 -11.24 -8.69
N LYS A 43 8.43 -10.87 -7.74
CA LYS A 43 9.59 -11.65 -7.27
C LYS A 43 9.60 -11.91 -5.76
N ASN A 44 8.65 -11.36 -5.01
CA ASN A 44 8.55 -11.53 -3.55
C ASN A 44 9.80 -11.08 -2.79
N ILE A 45 10.46 -10.01 -3.26
CA ILE A 45 11.74 -9.55 -2.73
C ILE A 45 11.59 -9.07 -1.28
N ALA A 46 10.55 -8.29 -0.99
CA ALA A 46 10.29 -7.76 0.34
C ALA A 46 10.20 -8.86 1.41
N PHE A 47 9.58 -9.99 1.06
CA PHE A 47 9.52 -11.15 1.96
C PHE A 47 10.88 -11.85 2.07
N THR A 48 11.59 -12.00 0.95
CA THR A 48 12.88 -12.69 0.88
C THR A 48 13.96 -11.98 1.67
N LEU A 49 13.93 -10.64 1.69
CA LEU A 49 14.90 -9.78 2.35
C LEU A 49 14.36 -9.17 3.66
N LYS A 50 13.34 -9.77 4.28
CA LYS A 50 12.66 -9.21 5.46
C LYS A 50 13.57 -8.93 6.66
N ASP A 51 14.71 -9.63 6.75
CA ASP A 51 15.70 -9.50 7.82
C ASP A 51 16.83 -8.50 7.47
N GLU A 52 16.79 -7.90 6.27
CA GLU A 52 17.74 -6.90 5.81
C GLU A 52 17.29 -5.47 6.21
N PRO A 53 18.23 -4.51 6.23
CA PRO A 53 17.89 -3.10 6.41
C PRO A 53 16.88 -2.62 5.37
N TYR A 54 15.96 -1.74 5.80
CA TYR A 54 14.89 -1.24 4.94
C TYR A 54 15.38 -0.68 3.60
N GLU A 55 16.46 0.11 3.63
CA GLU A 55 17.10 0.66 2.43
C GLU A 55 17.42 -0.42 1.39
N LYS A 56 18.02 -1.54 1.81
CA LYS A 56 18.37 -2.64 0.90
C LYS A 56 17.13 -3.33 0.34
N VAL A 57 16.10 -3.50 1.16
CA VAL A 57 14.81 -4.05 0.70
C VAL A 57 14.18 -3.13 -0.35
N TYR A 58 14.16 -1.83 -0.07
CA TYR A 58 13.61 -0.82 -0.96
C TYR A 58 14.36 -0.79 -2.30
N GLU A 59 15.69 -0.71 -2.28
CA GLU A 59 16.51 -0.64 -3.50
C GLU A 59 16.37 -1.89 -4.37
N GLU A 60 16.36 -3.09 -3.77
CA GLU A 60 16.17 -4.32 -4.54
C GLU A 60 14.74 -4.44 -5.10
N CYS A 61 13.70 -4.04 -4.36
CA CYS A 61 12.34 -3.96 -4.90
C CYS A 61 12.26 -2.98 -6.08
N LYS A 62 12.85 -1.78 -5.94
CA LYS A 62 12.85 -0.74 -6.97
C LYS A 62 13.57 -1.19 -8.24
N LYS A 63 14.81 -1.67 -8.09
CA LYS A 63 15.66 -2.18 -9.19
C LYS A 63 14.99 -3.31 -9.98
N ASN A 64 14.24 -4.17 -9.30
CA ASN A 64 13.56 -5.30 -9.93
C ASN A 64 12.13 -4.99 -10.39
N ARG A 65 11.66 -3.76 -10.20
CA ARG A 65 10.27 -3.34 -10.45
C ARG A 65 9.26 -4.22 -9.71
N ASP A 66 9.58 -4.63 -8.48
CA ASP A 66 8.74 -5.51 -7.66
C ASP A 66 7.69 -4.69 -6.90
N TYR A 67 6.79 -4.01 -7.62
CA TYR A 67 5.71 -3.18 -7.06
C TYR A 67 4.54 -3.01 -8.04
N ASN A 68 3.39 -2.57 -7.54
CA ASN A 68 2.28 -2.10 -8.39
C ASN A 68 2.56 -0.69 -8.92
N PHE A 69 2.93 0.25 -8.03
CA PHE A 69 3.13 1.66 -8.37
C PHE A 69 4.42 2.19 -7.74
N LEU A 70 5.11 3.06 -8.48
CA LEU A 70 6.13 3.97 -7.97
C LEU A 70 5.57 5.39 -8.08
N LEU A 71 5.42 6.07 -6.93
CA LEU A 71 4.86 7.41 -6.84
C LEU A 71 5.91 8.50 -7.16
N LEU A 72 5.44 9.73 -7.33
CA LEU A 72 6.28 10.89 -7.68
C LEU A 72 7.48 11.11 -6.75
N ASP A 73 7.31 10.85 -5.46
CA ASP A 73 8.37 10.98 -4.44
C ASP A 73 9.25 9.71 -4.32
N GLY A 74 9.03 8.73 -5.21
CA GLY A 74 9.69 7.43 -5.16
C GLY A 74 9.09 6.46 -4.16
N ALA A 75 7.99 6.75 -3.47
CA ALA A 75 7.33 5.75 -2.64
C ALA A 75 6.77 4.59 -3.49
N MET A 76 6.87 3.37 -2.99
CA MET A 76 6.36 2.18 -3.67
C MET A 76 5.09 1.66 -3.02
N ILE A 77 4.15 1.21 -3.84
CA ILE A 77 2.92 0.54 -3.40
C ILE A 77 2.90 -0.90 -3.93
N GLN A 78 2.64 -1.84 -3.04
CA GLN A 78 2.41 -3.25 -3.36
C GLN A 78 1.02 -3.67 -2.89
N MET A 79 0.30 -4.41 -3.73
CA MET A 79 -1.04 -4.92 -3.48
C MET A 79 -1.15 -6.34 -4.02
N LEU A 80 -1.19 -7.31 -3.11
CA LEU A 80 -1.37 -8.73 -3.40
C LEU A 80 -2.65 -9.22 -2.73
N TYR A 81 -3.47 -9.98 -3.47
CA TYR A 81 -4.71 -10.57 -2.97
C TYR A 81 -4.77 -12.06 -3.29
N LYS A 82 -5.16 -12.89 -2.34
CA LYS A 82 -5.25 -14.35 -2.44
C LYS A 82 -6.70 -14.81 -2.28
N PHE A 83 -7.11 -15.76 -3.12
CA PHE A 83 -8.50 -16.22 -3.20
C PHE A 83 -8.61 -17.73 -3.01
N ASP A 84 -9.75 -18.17 -2.46
CA ASP A 84 -10.13 -19.58 -2.47
C ASP A 84 -10.71 -20.00 -3.84
N ASN A 85 -11.09 -21.27 -3.96
CA ASN A 85 -11.68 -21.84 -5.19
C ASN A 85 -13.03 -21.21 -5.59
N ARG A 86 -13.70 -20.53 -4.66
CA ARG A 86 -15.00 -19.87 -4.84
C ARG A 86 -14.85 -18.35 -5.09
N ASP A 87 -13.62 -17.87 -5.29
CA ASP A 87 -13.29 -16.45 -5.47
C ASP A 87 -13.56 -15.57 -4.22
N ASN A 88 -13.63 -16.18 -3.04
CA ASN A 88 -13.64 -15.45 -1.76
C ASN A 88 -12.22 -15.02 -1.40
N LEU A 89 -12.09 -13.83 -0.82
CA LEU A 89 -10.80 -13.35 -0.34
C LEU A 89 -10.38 -14.11 0.92
N ILE A 90 -9.17 -14.65 0.91
CA ILE A 90 -8.59 -15.41 2.04
C ILE A 90 -7.24 -14.86 2.50
N GLY A 91 -6.76 -13.80 1.86
CA GLY A 91 -5.57 -13.10 2.31
C GLY A 91 -5.21 -11.93 1.43
N HIS A 92 -4.48 -10.97 1.99
CA HIS A 92 -3.87 -9.87 1.24
C HIS A 92 -2.60 -9.39 1.91
N ILE A 93 -1.72 -8.79 1.12
CA ILE A 93 -0.57 -8.02 1.60
C ILE A 93 -0.60 -6.70 0.85
N LEU A 94 -0.85 -5.62 1.58
CA LEU A 94 -0.90 -4.26 1.04
C LEU A 94 0.19 -3.46 1.71
N SER A 95 1.19 -3.00 0.97
CA SER A 95 2.36 -2.31 1.53
C SER A 95 2.57 -0.96 0.88
N PHE A 96 2.95 0.01 1.70
CA PHE A 96 3.43 1.33 1.32
C PHE A 96 4.86 1.48 1.84
N TYR A 97 5.80 1.66 0.92
CA TYR A 97 7.23 1.79 1.18
C TYR A 97 7.67 3.19 0.76
N PRO A 98 7.67 4.19 1.65
CA PRO A 98 8.23 5.52 1.39
C PRO A 98 9.69 5.44 0.93
N HIS A 99 10.18 6.45 0.19
CA HIS A 99 11.62 6.53 -0.08
C HIS A 99 12.44 6.49 1.24
N TYR A 100 13.49 5.68 1.32
CA TYR A 100 14.30 5.53 2.55
C TYR A 100 15.09 6.80 2.88
N ASP A 101 15.64 7.45 1.84
CA ASP A 101 16.41 8.69 1.98
C ASP A 101 15.51 9.94 1.89
N PHE A 102 14.41 9.95 2.64
CA PHE A 102 13.44 11.06 2.59
C PHE A 102 14.04 12.39 3.10
N ALA A 103 15.06 12.34 3.96
CA ALA A 103 15.77 13.52 4.45
C ALA A 103 16.40 14.35 3.32
N ARG A 104 17.01 13.70 2.31
CA ARG A 104 17.54 14.44 1.14
C ARG A 104 16.45 15.13 0.31
N PHE A 105 15.23 14.61 0.31
CA PHE A 105 14.08 15.29 -0.32
C PHE A 105 13.58 16.48 0.51
N GLN A 106 13.74 16.43 1.84
CA GLN A 106 13.32 17.50 2.74
C GLN A 106 14.26 18.69 2.76
N ASP A 107 15.56 18.49 2.50
CA ASP A 107 16.54 19.58 2.53
C ASP A 107 16.35 20.56 1.35
N PHE A 108 15.99 20.04 0.17
CA PHE A 108 15.81 20.84 -1.06
C PHE A 108 14.63 20.35 -1.93
N PRO A 109 13.40 20.35 -1.40
CA PRO A 109 12.22 19.79 -2.07
C PRO A 109 11.92 20.50 -3.41
N ASP A 110 12.07 21.82 -3.43
CA ASP A 110 11.89 22.65 -4.63
C ASP A 110 12.92 22.33 -5.72
N GLU A 111 14.20 22.22 -5.34
CA GLU A 111 15.28 21.97 -6.30
C GLU A 111 15.20 20.56 -6.88
N TYR A 112 14.83 19.57 -6.06
CA TYR A 112 14.57 18.22 -6.55
C TYR A 112 13.42 18.20 -7.56
N GLU A 113 12.31 18.87 -7.23
CA GLU A 113 11.16 18.91 -8.13
C GLU A 113 11.44 19.61 -9.45
N GLU A 114 12.16 20.73 -9.40
CA GLU A 114 12.59 21.45 -10.59
C GLU A 114 13.59 20.63 -11.42
N LEU A 115 14.55 19.94 -10.77
CA LEU A 115 15.56 19.13 -11.46
C LEU A 115 14.96 17.90 -12.15
N PHE A 116 14.04 17.19 -11.48
CA PHE A 116 13.50 15.92 -11.97
C PHE A 116 12.19 16.06 -12.76
N TYR A 117 11.41 17.11 -12.50
CA TYR A 117 10.09 17.29 -13.12
C TYR A 117 9.86 18.67 -13.75
N GLY A 118 10.79 19.62 -13.59
CA GLY A 118 10.72 20.94 -14.22
C GLY A 118 9.66 21.89 -13.65
N THR A 119 8.88 21.45 -12.66
CA THR A 119 7.85 22.25 -11.96
C THR A 119 7.64 21.72 -10.55
N LYS A 120 7.12 22.57 -9.64
CA LYS A 120 6.77 22.17 -8.28
C LYS A 120 5.54 21.27 -8.28
N HIS A 121 5.67 20.06 -7.77
CA HIS A 121 4.62 19.05 -7.74
C HIS A 121 4.19 18.64 -6.33
N PHE A 122 5.04 18.63 -5.33
CA PHE A 122 4.76 18.04 -4.01
C PHE A 122 5.50 18.70 -2.85
N THR A 123 5.99 19.94 -3.01
CA THR A 123 6.82 20.65 -2.02
C THR A 123 6.15 20.75 -0.66
N ASP A 124 4.81 20.83 -0.65
CA ASP A 124 4.00 20.96 0.55
C ASP A 124 4.00 19.69 1.44
N ILE A 125 4.51 18.55 0.95
CA ILE A 125 4.65 17.29 1.71
C ILE A 125 5.93 17.31 2.57
N LEU A 126 6.85 18.27 2.34
CA LEU A 126 8.25 18.19 2.73
C LEU A 126 8.67 19.23 3.78
N GLU A 127 7.79 19.60 4.73
CA GLU A 127 8.15 20.43 5.90
C GLU A 127 9.06 19.68 6.91
N GLY A 128 10.24 19.25 6.46
CA GLY A 128 11.50 19.14 7.21
C GLY A 128 11.60 18.22 8.44
N LYS A 129 10.57 17.46 8.82
CA LYS A 129 10.58 16.69 10.09
C LYS A 129 9.86 15.34 10.06
N ALA A 130 9.35 14.90 8.90
CA ALA A 130 8.61 13.65 8.83
C ALA A 130 9.56 12.45 8.83
N ILE A 131 9.39 11.55 9.79
CA ILE A 131 10.02 10.22 9.79
C ILE A 131 9.19 9.32 8.87
N THR A 132 9.82 8.74 7.86
CA THR A 132 9.17 7.77 6.99
C THR A 132 9.39 6.36 7.50
N PHE A 133 8.35 5.53 7.42
CA PHE A 133 8.41 4.13 7.77
C PHE A 133 7.51 3.30 6.86
N PRO A 134 7.87 2.04 6.56
CA PRO A 134 7.00 1.10 5.88
C PRO A 134 5.67 0.94 6.60
N LEU A 135 4.56 0.94 5.87
CA LEU A 135 3.24 0.62 6.40
C LEU A 135 2.71 -0.59 5.64
N ARG A 136 2.18 -1.58 6.36
CA ARG A 136 1.60 -2.75 5.69
C ARG A 136 0.34 -3.25 6.39
N PHE A 137 -0.61 -3.69 5.59
CA PHE A 137 -1.88 -4.29 5.98
C PHE A 137 -1.92 -5.74 5.50
N ASP A 138 -2.05 -6.65 6.45
CA ASP A 138 -2.01 -8.08 6.23
C ASP A 138 -3.35 -8.71 6.54
N PHE A 139 -3.76 -9.66 5.70
CA PHE A 139 -4.86 -10.57 5.96
C PHE A 139 -4.39 -12.01 5.73
N SER A 140 -4.61 -12.87 6.73
CA SER A 140 -4.30 -14.29 6.66
C SER A 140 -5.30 -15.09 7.48
N GLN A 141 -5.81 -16.20 6.91
CA GLN A 141 -6.62 -17.16 7.66
C GLN A 141 -5.82 -17.87 8.77
N GLU A 142 -4.51 -18.02 8.58
CA GLU A 142 -3.58 -18.50 9.60
C GLU A 142 -3.33 -17.38 10.61
N HIS A 143 -3.99 -17.46 11.76
CA HIS A 143 -4.01 -16.41 12.77
C HIS A 143 -3.91 -17.00 14.18
N THR A 144 -3.50 -16.17 15.13
CA THR A 144 -3.48 -16.49 16.56
C THR A 144 -3.91 -15.23 17.26
N GLU A 145 -5.06 -15.26 17.92
CA GLU A 145 -5.63 -14.11 18.61
C GLU A 145 -4.56 -13.37 19.43
N PHE A 146 -4.54 -12.04 19.36
CA PHE A 146 -3.56 -11.14 19.98
C PHE A 146 -2.10 -11.19 19.45
N ILE A 147 -1.63 -12.32 18.90
CA ILE A 147 -0.25 -12.48 18.42
C ILE A 147 -0.14 -12.23 16.91
N HIS A 148 -1.15 -12.68 16.17
CA HIS A 148 -1.29 -12.52 14.73
C HIS A 148 -2.78 -12.40 14.43
N PRO A 149 -3.38 -11.21 14.60
CA PRO A 149 -4.77 -10.98 14.24
C PRO A 149 -5.00 -11.33 12.77
N MET A 150 -6.21 -11.81 12.47
CA MET A 150 -6.56 -12.27 11.12
C MET A 150 -6.30 -11.16 10.09
N VAL A 151 -6.66 -9.92 10.44
CA VAL A 151 -6.27 -8.72 9.70
C VAL A 151 -5.55 -7.77 10.65
N HIS A 152 -4.37 -7.29 10.26
CA HIS A 152 -3.59 -6.37 11.08
C HIS A 152 -2.79 -5.36 10.24
N ALA A 153 -2.50 -4.22 10.85
CA ALA A 153 -1.53 -3.24 10.35
C ALA A 153 -0.18 -3.42 11.07
N THR A 154 0.89 -3.18 10.33
CA THR A 154 2.26 -3.09 10.82
C THR A 154 2.81 -1.70 10.50
N LEU A 155 3.45 -1.07 11.49
CA LEU A 155 4.09 0.24 11.34
C LEU A 155 5.60 0.03 11.45
N GLY A 156 6.36 0.34 10.41
CA GLY A 156 7.78 0.03 10.32
C GLY A 156 8.09 -1.47 10.28
N ASN A 157 9.35 -1.82 10.49
CA ASN A 157 9.83 -3.21 10.51
C ASN A 157 9.83 -3.82 11.93
N TYR A 158 8.97 -3.34 12.83
CA TYR A 158 8.85 -3.90 14.18
C TYR A 158 8.15 -5.26 14.11
N ARG A 159 8.89 -6.33 14.44
CA ARG A 159 8.44 -7.73 14.33
C ARG A 159 7.08 -8.00 14.96
N ASP A 160 6.81 -7.39 16.11
CA ASP A 160 5.62 -7.65 16.92
C ASP A 160 4.61 -6.48 16.89
N CYS A 161 4.82 -5.48 16.02
CA CYS A 161 3.84 -4.41 15.81
C CYS A 161 2.71 -4.91 14.90
N ARG A 162 1.64 -5.42 15.51
CA ARG A 162 0.47 -5.98 14.81
C ARG A 162 -0.81 -5.41 15.41
N ILE A 163 -1.26 -4.30 14.84
CA ILE A 163 -2.46 -3.60 15.30
C ILE A 163 -3.67 -4.24 14.60
N PRO A 164 -4.64 -4.82 15.31
CA PRO A 164 -5.80 -5.46 14.69
C PRO A 164 -6.61 -4.51 13.79
N ILE A 165 -7.27 -5.06 12.78
CA ILE A 165 -8.21 -4.36 11.91
C ILE A 165 -9.51 -5.15 11.86
N SER A 166 -10.64 -4.44 11.86
CA SER A 166 -11.96 -5.08 11.92
C SER A 166 -12.21 -6.06 10.77
N LYS A 167 -11.80 -5.70 9.54
CA LYS A 167 -12.08 -6.47 8.32
C LYS A 167 -11.02 -6.28 7.22
N PRO A 168 -10.93 -7.18 6.21
CA PRO A 168 -9.96 -7.11 5.11
C PRO A 168 -10.09 -5.85 4.25
N VAL A 169 -8.99 -5.30 3.74
CA VAL A 169 -8.95 -3.99 3.07
C VAL A 169 -8.96 -4.11 1.54
N SER A 170 -9.85 -3.36 0.87
CA SER A 170 -9.92 -3.29 -0.61
C SER A 170 -8.80 -2.43 -1.23
N PRO A 171 -8.53 -2.60 -2.53
CA PRO A 171 -7.57 -1.74 -3.24
C PRO A 171 -7.89 -0.25 -3.12
N TYR A 172 -9.16 0.12 -3.29
CA TYR A 172 -9.62 1.50 -3.24
C TYR A 172 -9.51 2.11 -1.85
N ARG A 173 -9.90 1.37 -0.78
CA ARG A 173 -9.72 1.85 0.60
C ARG A 173 -8.25 2.05 0.92
N PHE A 174 -7.38 1.13 0.52
CA PHE A 174 -5.96 1.25 0.79
C PHE A 174 -5.34 2.46 0.07
N ILE A 175 -5.58 2.65 -1.23
CA ILE A 175 -5.02 3.82 -1.93
C ILE A 175 -5.60 5.14 -1.43
N SER A 176 -6.90 5.17 -1.11
CA SER A 176 -7.56 6.37 -0.58
C SER A 176 -6.97 6.74 0.77
N PHE A 177 -6.73 5.74 1.64
CA PHE A 177 -6.01 5.93 2.90
C PHE A 177 -4.60 6.49 2.67
N ILE A 178 -3.81 5.92 1.75
CA ILE A 178 -2.45 6.41 1.47
C ILE A 178 -2.46 7.85 0.96
N LEU A 179 -3.25 8.12 -0.08
CA LEU A 179 -3.30 9.46 -0.69
C LEU A 179 -3.84 10.51 0.28
N ARG A 180 -4.87 10.19 1.06
CA ARG A 180 -5.45 11.13 2.03
C ARG A 180 -4.47 11.50 3.15
N ASN A 181 -3.72 10.54 3.66
CA ASN A 181 -2.89 10.76 4.86
C ASN A 181 -1.45 11.17 4.54
N PHE A 182 -0.87 10.68 3.45
CA PHE A 182 0.53 10.92 3.09
C PHE A 182 0.69 11.86 1.89
N TYR A 183 -0.37 12.08 1.11
CA TYR A 183 -0.39 12.99 -0.05
C TYR A 183 -1.58 13.96 0.02
N SER A 184 -1.90 14.42 1.23
CA SER A 184 -3.14 15.17 1.53
C SER A 184 -3.35 16.38 0.62
N VAL A 185 -2.29 17.14 0.34
CA VAL A 185 -2.35 18.31 -0.54
C VAL A 185 -2.79 17.93 -1.96
N LYS A 186 -2.16 16.89 -2.55
CA LYS A 186 -2.59 16.36 -3.86
C LYS A 186 -4.01 15.82 -3.80
N PHE A 187 -4.36 15.11 -2.73
CA PHE A 187 -5.69 14.53 -2.53
C PHE A 187 -6.78 15.60 -2.55
N TYR A 188 -6.58 16.72 -1.83
CA TYR A 188 -7.52 17.83 -1.79
C TYR A 188 -7.53 18.65 -3.09
N ASN A 189 -6.35 18.95 -3.66
CA ASN A 189 -6.26 19.73 -4.90
C ASN A 189 -6.89 19.04 -6.11
N LEU A 190 -6.80 17.71 -6.17
CA LEU A 190 -7.42 16.89 -7.22
C LEU A 190 -8.85 16.46 -6.88
N ASN A 191 -9.40 16.87 -5.73
CA ASN A 191 -10.73 16.52 -5.27
C ASN A 191 -11.03 15.00 -5.28
N LEU A 192 -10.10 14.19 -4.75
CA LEU A 192 -10.15 12.73 -4.86
C LEU A 192 -11.12 12.03 -3.88
N PHE A 193 -12.06 12.76 -3.29
CA PHE A 193 -12.99 12.22 -2.28
C PHE A 193 -13.86 11.08 -2.83
N GLU A 194 -14.26 11.18 -4.10
CA GLU A 194 -15.16 10.23 -4.76
C GLU A 194 -14.46 9.34 -5.81
N GLU A 195 -13.18 9.61 -6.12
CA GLU A 195 -12.45 8.90 -7.20
C GLU A 195 -12.21 7.41 -6.89
N PHE A 196 -12.15 7.06 -5.60
CA PHE A 196 -11.89 5.71 -5.10
C PHE A 196 -13.00 5.24 -4.15
N GLU A 197 -14.26 5.53 -4.49
CA GLU A 197 -15.41 5.01 -3.76
C GLU A 197 -15.45 3.48 -3.87
N ASP A 198 -15.45 2.80 -2.71
CA ASP A 198 -15.33 1.35 -2.63
C ASP A 198 -16.69 0.68 -2.64
N ASP A 199 -16.89 -0.23 -3.60
CA ASP A 199 -18.10 -1.04 -3.77
C ASP A 199 -17.99 -2.42 -3.11
N LEU A 200 -16.88 -2.71 -2.41
CA LEU A 200 -16.66 -3.96 -1.70
C LEU A 200 -17.07 -3.85 -0.22
N THR A 201 -17.88 -4.82 0.20
CA THR A 201 -18.16 -5.11 1.60
C THR A 201 -17.43 -6.38 2.03
N PHE A 202 -16.92 -6.36 3.26
CA PHE A 202 -16.28 -7.50 3.89
C PHE A 202 -16.93 -7.75 5.25
N ASP A 203 -17.03 -9.03 5.61
CA ASP A 203 -17.45 -9.42 6.95
C ASP A 203 -16.36 -9.09 7.97
N ASP A 204 -16.77 -8.83 9.21
CA ASP A 204 -15.83 -8.66 10.32
C ASP A 204 -15.01 -9.95 10.52
N THR A 205 -13.71 -9.77 10.63
CA THR A 205 -12.73 -10.83 10.93
C THR A 205 -12.10 -10.68 12.31
N ILE A 206 -12.26 -9.50 12.93
CA ILE A 206 -11.77 -9.22 14.28
C ILE A 206 -12.61 -9.99 15.32
N THR A 207 -11.94 -10.55 16.31
CA THR A 207 -12.59 -11.25 17.42
C THR A 207 -13.18 -10.28 18.45
N GLU A 208 -14.14 -10.72 19.27
CA GLU A 208 -14.68 -9.90 20.39
C GLU A 208 -13.59 -9.50 21.39
N ASN A 209 -12.60 -10.36 21.59
CA ASN A 209 -11.46 -10.09 22.45
C ASN A 209 -10.54 -9.01 21.85
N GLU A 210 -10.25 -9.06 20.54
CA GLU A 210 -9.44 -8.05 19.85
C GLU A 210 -10.15 -6.70 19.77
N LYS A 211 -11.49 -6.65 19.75
CA LYS A 211 -12.25 -5.39 19.86
C LYS A 211 -11.98 -4.65 21.17
N GLY A 212 -11.52 -5.35 22.21
CA GLY A 212 -11.06 -4.75 23.47
C GLY A 212 -9.70 -4.04 23.39
N LEU A 213 -8.96 -4.20 22.29
CA LEU A 213 -7.68 -3.53 22.04
C LEU A 213 -7.87 -2.25 21.21
N LEU A 214 -6.84 -1.41 21.18
CA LEU A 214 -6.73 -0.37 20.15
C LEU A 214 -6.60 -1.05 18.78
N HIS A 215 -7.54 -0.76 17.88
CA HIS A 215 -7.63 -1.37 16.57
C HIS A 215 -8.11 -0.34 15.53
N PHE A 216 -7.88 -0.64 14.25
CA PHE A 216 -8.46 0.13 13.15
C PHE A 216 -9.81 -0.46 12.75
N THR A 217 -10.76 0.40 12.41
CA THR A 217 -12.06 -0.01 11.88
C THR A 217 -12.52 0.93 10.78
N TYR A 218 -13.41 0.42 9.93
CA TYR A 218 -14.14 1.19 8.94
C TYR A 218 -15.50 0.55 8.65
N GLU A 219 -16.43 1.39 8.19
CA GLU A 219 -17.73 1.00 7.65
C GLU A 219 -17.68 0.92 6.11
#